data_AF-A0A1I4PV86-F1
#
_entry.id   AF-A0A1I4PV86-F1
#
_cell.length_a   1.000
_cell.length_b   1.000
_cell.length_c   1.000
_cell.angle_alpha   90.00
_cell.angle_beta   90.00
_cell.angle_gamma   90.00
#
_symmetry.space_group_name_H-M   'P 1'
#
loop_
_entity.id
_entity.type
_entity.pdbx_description
1 polymer ?
#
loop_
_entity_poly.entity_id
_entity_poly.type
_entity_poly.pdbx_seq_one_letter_code
_entity_poly.pdbx_strand_id
1 'polypeptide(L)'
;MPDRNLPFSTPVSTVGLAGFPDSLASVAEARRAVEEARLPVVRSRHAWLDVANSLVLAEAARSPSLIEAARAALCLAVAVERRGTRVATSVRPWALAA
;
A
#
# COMPACT_ATOMS: atom_id res chain seq x y z
N MET A 1 -17.77 5.40 -19.97
CA MET A 1 -16.32 5.27 -19.67
C MET A 1 -16.05 3.78 -19.53
N PRO A 2 -15.17 3.16 -20.34
CA PRO A 2 -14.91 1.73 -20.22
C PRO A 2 -14.38 1.46 -18.81
N ASP A 3 -14.86 0.38 -18.19
CA ASP A 3 -14.53 -0.02 -16.82
C ASP A 3 -13.02 0.04 -16.60
N ARG A 4 -12.57 1.07 -15.87
CA ARG A 4 -11.17 1.23 -15.43
C ARG A 4 -10.84 0.32 -14.25
N ASN A 5 -11.81 -0.49 -13.83
CA ASN A 5 -11.67 -1.33 -12.66
C ASN A 5 -10.89 -2.59 -13.07
N LEU A 6 -9.57 -2.56 -12.87
CA LEU A 6 -8.69 -3.72 -13.06
C LEU A 6 -8.63 -4.48 -11.73
N PRO A 7 -9.38 -5.58 -11.55
CA PRO A 7 -9.44 -6.28 -10.29
C PRO A 7 -8.14 -7.03 -10.02
N PHE A 8 -7.77 -7.12 -8.75
CA PHE A 8 -6.76 -8.06 -8.28
C PHE A 8 -7.31 -9.48 -8.26
N SER A 9 -6.45 -10.50 -8.45
CA SER A 9 -6.86 -11.91 -8.28
C SER A 9 -7.34 -12.23 -6.86
N THR A 10 -6.85 -11.50 -5.86
CA THR A 10 -7.28 -11.59 -4.48
C THR A 10 -7.20 -10.20 -3.84
N PRO A 11 -8.23 -9.75 -3.09
CA PRO A 11 -8.19 -8.46 -2.41
C PRO A 11 -7.00 -8.37 -1.44
N VAL A 12 -6.41 -7.19 -1.32
CA VAL A 12 -5.31 -6.93 -0.39
C VAL A 12 -5.87 -6.39 0.91
N SER A 13 -5.66 -7.12 2.00
CA SER A 13 -6.08 -6.70 3.34
C SER A 13 -5.20 -5.56 3.86
N THR A 14 -5.81 -4.42 4.14
CA THR A 14 -5.21 -3.20 4.68
C THR A 14 -5.74 -2.84 6.07
N VAL A 15 -6.50 -3.75 6.71
CA VAL A 15 -7.01 -3.60 8.09
C VAL A 15 -5.98 -3.00 9.04
N GLY A 16 -6.39 -1.93 9.73
CA GLY A 16 -5.58 -1.23 10.73
C GLY A 16 -4.51 -0.29 10.16
N LEU A 17 -4.43 -0.08 8.84
CA LEU A 17 -3.59 0.97 8.25
C LEU A 17 -4.34 2.31 8.24
N ALA A 18 -3.73 3.32 8.85
CA ALA A 18 -4.30 4.66 8.88
C ALA A 18 -4.47 5.23 7.45
N GLY A 19 -5.67 5.70 7.13
CA GLY A 19 -6.01 6.30 5.84
C GLY A 19 -6.34 5.30 4.73
N PHE A 20 -6.41 3.99 5.02
CA PHE A 20 -6.81 2.97 4.06
C PHE A 20 -8.18 2.36 4.44
N PRO A 21 -8.97 1.89 3.46
CA PRO A 21 -10.06 0.96 3.72
C PRO A 21 -9.51 -0.37 4.27
N ASP A 22 -10.35 -1.26 4.77
CA ASP A 22 -9.91 -2.57 5.32
C ASP A 22 -9.42 -3.55 4.23
N SER A 23 -9.87 -3.35 3.00
CA SER A 23 -9.53 -4.17 1.86
C SER A 23 -9.50 -3.33 0.58
N LEU A 24 -8.57 -3.66 -0.31
CA LEU A 24 -8.45 -3.08 -1.65
C LEU A 24 -8.65 -4.17 -2.69
N ALA A 25 -9.63 -4.03 -3.58
CA ALA A 25 -10.00 -5.07 -4.54
C ALA A 25 -9.46 -4.82 -5.95
N SER A 26 -9.04 -3.59 -6.27
CA SER A 26 -8.59 -3.22 -7.61
C SER A 26 -7.41 -2.26 -7.65
N VAL A 27 -6.77 -2.17 -8.82
CA VAL A 27 -5.68 -1.22 -9.09
C VAL A 27 -6.15 0.23 -8.87
N ALA A 28 -7.35 0.57 -9.34
CA ALA A 28 -7.88 1.93 -9.23
C ALA A 28 -8.15 2.34 -7.77
N GLU A 29 -8.75 1.44 -6.98
CA GLU A 29 -8.97 1.64 -5.54
C GLU A 29 -7.64 1.79 -4.80
N ALA A 30 -6.69 0.90 -5.07
CA ALA A 30 -5.37 0.93 -4.45
C ALA A 30 -4.60 2.20 -4.79
N ARG A 31 -4.67 2.66 -6.05
CA ARG A 31 -3.97 3.87 -6.49
C ARG A 31 -4.50 5.10 -5.75
N ARG A 32 -5.83 5.27 -5.71
CA ARG A 32 -6.46 6.37 -4.96
C ARG A 32 -6.07 6.34 -3.49
N ALA A 33 -6.16 5.18 -2.84
CA ALA A 33 -5.81 5.06 -1.41
C ALA A 33 -4.34 5.41 -1.15
N VAL A 34 -3.41 4.98 -2.00
CA VAL A 34 -1.98 5.30 -1.87
C VAL A 34 -1.71 6.79 -2.13
N GLU A 35 -2.31 7.35 -3.17
CA GLU A 35 -2.21 8.78 -3.53
C GLU A 35 -2.74 9.70 -2.42
N GLU A 36 -3.82 9.32 -1.74
CA GLU A 36 -4.42 10.13 -0.68
C GLU A 36 -3.71 9.93 0.67
N ALA A 37 -3.38 8.69 1.03
CA ALA A 37 -2.94 8.36 2.38
C ALA A 37 -1.42 8.35 2.56
N ARG A 38 -0.64 8.15 1.50
CA ARG A 38 0.82 7.95 1.61
C ARG A 38 1.62 8.95 0.79
N LEU A 39 1.22 9.30 -0.43
CA LEU A 39 2.01 10.26 -1.22
C LEU A 39 2.12 11.69 -0.63
N PRO A 40 1.12 12.24 0.10
CA PRO A 40 1.23 13.57 0.71
C PRO A 40 2.14 13.58 1.94
N VAL A 41 2.38 12.42 2.55
CA VAL A 41 3.17 12.30 3.75
C VAL A 41 4.65 12.20 3.35
N VAL A 42 5.39 13.30 3.52
CA VAL A 42 6.83 13.50 3.17
C VAL A 42 7.79 12.43 3.74
N ARG A 43 7.33 11.55 4.63
CA ARG A 43 8.10 10.41 5.21
C ARG A 43 7.65 9.03 4.72
N SER A 44 6.79 8.95 3.71
CA SER A 44 6.37 7.66 3.19
C SER A 44 7.56 6.86 2.72
N ARG A 45 7.70 5.66 3.31
CA ARG A 45 8.77 4.73 3.02
C ARG A 45 8.84 4.50 1.51
N HIS A 46 10.05 4.35 0.97
CA HIS A 46 10.31 4.14 -0.46
C HIS A 46 9.39 3.06 -1.09
N ALA A 47 9.05 2.02 -0.31
CA ALA A 47 8.10 0.99 -0.70
C ALA A 47 6.74 1.52 -1.20
N TRP A 48 6.23 2.63 -0.68
CA TRP A 48 4.96 3.21 -1.15
C TRP A 48 5.07 3.93 -2.49
N LEU A 49 6.26 4.45 -2.82
CA LEU A 49 6.54 5.00 -4.15
C LEU A 49 6.62 3.87 -5.19
N ASP A 50 7.25 2.75 -4.84
CA ASP A 50 7.33 1.57 -5.71
C ASP A 50 5.94 1.00 -5.99
N VAL A 51 5.06 0.98 -4.98
CA VAL A 51 3.66 0.60 -5.14
C VAL A 51 2.92 1.55 -6.08
N ALA A 52 3.04 2.87 -5.89
CA ALA A 52 2.39 3.85 -6.75
C ALA A 52 2.83 3.71 -8.22
N ASN A 53 4.14 3.57 -8.46
CA ASN A 53 4.69 3.34 -9.79
C ASN A 53 4.17 2.04 -10.42
N SER A 54 4.14 0.95 -9.65
CA SER A 54 3.65 -0.34 -10.11
C SER A 54 2.15 -0.30 -10.47
N LEU A 55 1.34 0.42 -9.68
CA LEU A 55 -0.09 0.61 -9.95
C LEU A 55 -0.32 1.43 -11.23
N VAL A 56 0.45 2.52 -11.42
CA VAL A 56 0.40 3.33 -12.66
C VAL A 56 0.78 2.49 -13.89
N LEU A 57 1.84 1.70 -13.80
CA LEU A 57 2.27 0.81 -14.88
C LEU A 57 1.22 -0.26 -15.19
N ALA A 58 0.63 -0.88 -14.16
CA ALA A 58 -0.43 -1.87 -14.33
C ALA A 58 -1.67 -1.27 -15.03
N GLU A 59 -2.05 -0.05 -14.67
CA GLU A 59 -3.20 0.64 -15.27
C GLU A 59 -2.95 1.06 -16.73
N ALA A 60 -1.74 1.53 -17.02
CA ALA A 60 -1.35 1.93 -18.37
C ALA A 60 -1.27 0.72 -19.32
N ALA A 61 -0.63 -0.36 -18.86
CA ALA A 61 -0.39 -1.54 -19.69
C ALA A 61 -1.56 -2.52 -19.73
N ARG A 62 -2.43 -2.51 -18.71
CA ARG A 62 -3.56 -3.47 -18.53
C ARG A 62 -3.14 -4.94 -18.63
N SER A 63 -1.89 -5.23 -18.29
CA SER A 63 -1.36 -6.59 -18.31
C SER A 63 -1.69 -7.32 -17.01
N PRO A 64 -2.24 -8.55 -17.05
CA PRO A 64 -2.46 -9.37 -15.87
C PRO A 64 -1.19 -9.58 -15.03
N SER A 65 -0.02 -9.73 -15.69
CA SER A 65 1.25 -9.90 -14.98
C SER A 65 1.65 -8.65 -14.19
N LEU A 66 1.37 -7.46 -14.73
CA LEU A 66 1.67 -6.20 -14.05
C LEU A 66 0.67 -5.89 -12.95
N ILE A 67 -0.60 -6.28 -13.12
CA ILE A 67 -1.62 -6.19 -12.07
C ILE A 67 -1.20 -7.05 -10.86
N GLU A 68 -0.75 -8.28 -11.09
CA GLU A 68 -0.27 -9.15 -10.00
C GLU A 68 1.03 -8.66 -9.39
N ALA A 69 1.95 -8.11 -10.19
CA ALA A 69 3.17 -7.49 -9.67
C ALA A 69 2.84 -6.29 -8.76
N ALA A 70 1.90 -5.44 -9.16
CA ALA A 70 1.45 -4.31 -8.36
C ALA A 70 0.75 -4.76 -7.06
N ARG A 71 -0.06 -5.81 -7.13
CA ARG A 71 -0.69 -6.44 -5.96
C ARG A 71 0.36 -6.97 -4.98
N ALA A 72 1.38 -7.67 -5.48
CA ALA A 72 2.46 -8.21 -4.66
C ALA A 72 3.26 -7.08 -3.98
N ALA A 73 3.60 -6.02 -4.72
CA ALA A 73 4.26 -4.84 -4.17
C ALA A 73 3.42 -4.21 -3.05
N LEU A 74 2.10 -4.09 -3.24
CA LEU A 74 1.17 -3.56 -2.25
C LEU A 74 1.16 -4.42 -0.98
N CYS A 75 1.07 -5.75 -1.11
CA CYS A 75 1.15 -6.67 0.03
C CYS A 75 2.47 -6.50 0.82
N LEU A 76 3.60 -6.34 0.13
CA LEU A 76 4.90 -6.15 0.76
C LEU A 76 4.97 -4.80 1.50
N ALA A 77 4.50 -3.72 0.91
CA ALA A 77 4.47 -2.40 1.56
C ALA A 77 3.62 -2.42 2.84
N VAL A 78 2.44 -3.05 2.79
CA VAL A 78 1.56 -3.26 3.95
C VAL A 78 2.28 -4.06 5.05
N ALA A 79 2.94 -5.15 4.69
CA ALA A 79 3.66 -5.99 5.65
C ALA A 79 4.83 -5.23 6.30
N VAL A 80 5.58 -4.47 5.51
CA VAL A 80 6.71 -3.64 5.98
C VAL A 80 6.22 -2.55 6.93
N GLU A 81 5.14 -1.86 6.60
CA GLU A 81 4.55 -0.83 7.46
C GLU A 81 4.07 -1.42 8.78
N ARG A 82 3.31 -2.53 8.75
CA ARG A 82 2.86 -3.24 9.95
C ARG A 82 4.03 -3.67 10.85
N ARG A 83 5.11 -4.17 10.26
CA ARG A 83 6.33 -4.52 11.02
C ARG A 83 6.97 -3.28 11.63
N GLY A 84 7.00 -2.16 10.90
CA GLY A 84 7.46 -0.87 11.39
C GLY A 84 6.68 -0.37 12.60
N THR A 85 5.35 -0.43 12.55
CA THR A 85 4.46 0.00 13.63
C THR A 85 4.65 -0.85 14.89
N ARG A 86 4.81 -2.18 14.74
CA ARG A 86 5.09 -3.09 15.88
C ARG A 86 6.42 -2.78 16.57
N VAL A 87 7.48 -2.53 15.80
CA VAL A 87 8.79 -2.18 16.38
C VAL A 87 8.72 -0.83 17.11
N ALA A 88 8.04 0.17 16.53
CA ALA A 88 7.85 1.47 17.18
C ALA A 88 7.04 1.37 18.48
N THR A 89 6.08 0.45 18.56
CA THR A 89 5.29 0.22 19.80
C THR A 89 6.01 -0.64 20.82
N SER A 90 6.97 -1.49 20.42
CA SER A 90 7.75 -2.30 21.38
C SER A 90 8.89 -1.53 22.04
N VAL A 91 9.41 -0.48 21.40
CA VAL A 91 10.40 0.42 22.02
C VAL A 91 9.66 1.36 22.98
N ARG A 92 9.49 0.92 24.23
CA ARG A 92 8.93 1.77 25.30
C ARG A 92 9.92 2.93 25.59
N PRO A 93 9.49 4.20 25.51
CA PRO A 93 10.39 5.36 25.65
C PRO A 93 10.78 5.70 27.11
N TRP A 94 10.46 4.86 28.10
CA TRP A 94 10.71 5.18 29.52
C TRP A 94 11.99 4.58 30.10
N ALA A 95 12.83 3.90 29.31
CA ALA A 95 14.12 3.37 29.79
C ALA A 95 15.27 4.42 29.85
N LEU A 96 14.94 5.71 29.85
CA LEU A 96 15.87 6.81 30.09
C LEU A 96 15.34 7.70 31.21
N ALA A 97 15.29 7.17 32.43
CA ALA A 97 15.28 7.98 33.63
C ALA A 97 15.91 7.19 34.79
N ALA A 98 17.08 7.69 35.21
CA ALA A 98 17.78 7.49 36.48
C ALA A 98 18.37 6.09 36.77
#